data_AF-B9SNU3-F1
#
_entry.id   AF-B9SNU3-F1
#
_cell.length_a   1.000
_cell.length_b   1.000
_cell.length_c   1.000
_cell.angle_alpha   90.00
_cell.angle_beta   90.00
_cell.angle_gamma   90.00
#
_symmetry.space_group_name_H-M   'P 1'
#
loop_
_entity.id
_entity.type
_entity.pdbx_description
1 polymer ?
#
loop_
_entity_poly.entity_id
_entity_poly.type
_entity_poly.pdbx_seq_one_letter_code
_entity_poly.pdbx_strand_id
1 'polypeptide(L)' 'MPYKGTPPASLPPLPHMENGCVIPTPASVTRARLNQGTWEFLVHWASIDAADAT' A
#
# COMPACT_ATOMS: atom_id res chain seq x y z
N MET A 1 -23.91 -26.96 12.67
CA MET A 1 -24.16 -25.56 13.11
C MET A 1 -23.13 -24.68 12.41
N PRO A 2 -23.51 -23.56 11.77
CA PRO A 2 -22.53 -22.73 11.06
C PRO A 2 -21.62 -21.99 12.05
N TYR A 3 -20.33 -21.90 11.75
CA TYR A 3 -19.36 -21.12 12.51
C TYR A 3 -19.78 -19.63 12.55
N LYS A 4 -19.88 -19.07 13.75
CA LYS A 4 -20.09 -17.64 13.99
C LYS A 4 -18.82 -17.10 14.62
N GLY A 5 -17.95 -16.50 13.82
CA GLY A 5 -16.75 -15.84 14.35
C GLY A 5 -17.14 -14.70 15.29
N THR A 6 -16.33 -14.46 16.32
CA THR A 6 -16.48 -13.32 17.21
C THR A 6 -16.23 -12.03 16.42
N PRO A 7 -17.13 -11.03 16.45
CA PRO A 7 -16.86 -9.74 15.81
C PRO A 7 -15.65 -9.08 16.48
N PRO A 8 -14.78 -8.40 15.71
CA PRO A 8 -13.62 -7.74 16.28
C PRO A 8 -14.08 -6.66 17.28
N ALA A 9 -13.49 -6.69 18.48
CA ALA A 9 -13.84 -5.76 19.56
C ALA A 9 -13.38 -4.31 19.29
N SER A 10 -12.47 -4.13 18.33
CA SER A 10 -11.94 -2.84 17.92
C SER A 10 -11.99 -2.72 16.40
N LEU A 11 -12.24 -1.51 15.92
CA LEU A 11 -12.05 -1.16 14.53
C LEU A 11 -10.55 -1.29 14.18
N PRO A 12 -10.19 -1.89 13.03
CA PRO A 12 -8.84 -1.85 12.55
C PRO A 12 -8.44 -0.39 12.23
N PRO A 13 -7.17 -0.01 12.43
CA PRO A 13 -6.71 1.32 12.07
C PRO A 13 -6.83 1.53 10.54
N LEU A 14 -7.21 2.73 10.14
CA LEU A 14 -7.18 3.12 8.74
C LEU A 14 -5.73 3.17 8.24
N PRO A 15 -5.46 2.79 6.99
CA PRO A 15 -4.14 2.97 6.40
C PRO A 15 -3.81 4.46 6.31
N HIS A 16 -2.51 4.78 6.20
CA HIS A 16 -2.08 6.14 5.95
C HIS A 16 -2.57 6.59 4.56
N MET A 17 -3.37 7.65 4.53
CA MET A 17 -3.97 8.19 3.31
C MET A 17 -3.65 9.68 3.18
N GLU A 18 -3.24 10.10 1.98
CA GLU A 18 -3.05 11.51 1.63
C GLU A 18 -3.94 11.84 0.43
N ASN A 19 -4.67 12.95 0.49
CA ASN A 19 -5.60 13.38 -0.58
C ASN A 19 -6.61 12.30 -1.04
N GLY A 20 -7.00 11.40 -0.13
CA GLY A 20 -7.93 10.31 -0.44
C GLY A 20 -7.28 9.07 -1.08
N CYS A 21 -5.97 9.06 -1.28
CA CYS A 21 -5.22 7.91 -1.79
C CYS A 21 -4.41 7.26 -0.67
N VAL A 22 -4.43 5.92 -0.62
CA VAL A 22 -3.53 5.14 0.25
C VAL A 22 -2.10 5.42 -0.16
N ILE A 23 -1.21 5.73 0.80
CA ILE A 23 0.21 5.89 0.53
C ILE A 23 0.85 4.50 0.39
N PRO A 24 1.29 4.10 -0.82
CA PRO A 24 1.90 2.80 -1.00
C PRO A 24 3.25 2.77 -0.30
N THR A 25 3.54 1.67 0.40
CA THR A 25 4.86 1.47 1.01
C THR A 25 5.82 0.93 -0.06
N PRO A 26 6.92 1.63 -0.37
CA PRO A 26 7.91 1.12 -1.32
C PRO A 26 8.63 -0.09 -0.71
N ALA A 27 8.65 -1.22 -1.42
CA ALA A 27 9.40 -2.39 -0.98
C ALA A 27 10.89 -2.25 -1.30
N SER A 28 11.22 -1.81 -2.52
CA SER A 28 12.60 -1.56 -2.93
C SER A 28 12.66 -0.62 -4.12
N VAL A 29 13.79 0.08 -4.29
CA VAL A 29 14.06 0.87 -5.50
C VAL A 29 15.03 0.07 -6.36
N THR A 30 14.56 -0.37 -7.53
CA THR A 30 15.34 -1.25 -8.42
C THR A 30 16.23 -0.45 -9.37
N ARG A 31 15.87 0.81 -9.66
CA ARG A 31 16.65 1.69 -10.55
C ARG A 31 16.46 3.15 -10.20
N ALA A 32 17.52 3.95 -10.35
CA ALA A 32 17.47 5.41 -10.31
C ALA A 32 18.08 5.97 -11.59
N ARG A 33 17.53 7.06 -12.12
CA ARG A 33 18.11 7.82 -13.24
C ARG A 33 17.80 9.31 -13.11
N LEU A 34 18.71 10.16 -13.58
CA LEU A 34 18.52 11.61 -13.65
C LEU A 34 18.12 11.98 -15.09
N ASN A 35 16.91 12.48 -15.29
CA ASN A 35 16.41 12.93 -16.60
C ASN A 35 16.10 14.41 -16.54
N GLN A 36 16.83 15.19 -17.35
CA GLN A 36 16.63 16.63 -17.50
C GLN A 36 16.58 17.40 -16.16
N GLY A 37 17.41 17.00 -15.19
CA GLY A 37 17.45 17.60 -13.85
C GLY A 37 16.49 17.00 -12.83
N THR A 38 15.63 16.07 -13.24
CA THR A 38 14.69 15.37 -12.36
C THR A 38 15.15 13.96 -12.05
N TRP A 39 15.17 13.58 -10.78
CA TRP A 39 15.42 12.21 -10.36
C TRP A 39 14.17 11.35 -10.58
N GLU A 40 14.33 10.27 -11.33
CA GLU A 40 13.30 9.26 -11.54
C GLU A 40 13.75 7.93 -10.94
N PHE A 41 12.84 7.29 -10.21
CA PHE A 41 13.08 6.02 -9.54
C PHE A 41 12.10 4.96 -10.04
N LEU A 42 12.63 3.79 -10.39
CA LEU A 42 11.83 2.59 -10.60
C LEU A 42 11.65 1.90 -9.26
N VAL A 43 10.47 2.07 -8.68
CA VAL A 43 10.11 1.53 -7.37
C VAL A 43 9.34 0.23 -7.56
N HIS A 44 9.78 -0.81 -6.88
CA HIS A 44 8.99 -2.00 -6.64
C HIS A 44 8.18 -1.79 -5.36
N TRP A 45 6.86 -1.79 -5.49
CA TRP A 45 5.93 -1.57 -4.38
C TRP A 45 5.70 -2.86 -3.59
N ALA A 46 5.54 -2.77 -2.27
CA ALA A 46 5.05 -3.90 -1.51
C ALA A 46 3.65 -4.26 -2.02
N SER A 47 3.33 -5.54 -2.20
CA SER A 47 1.98 -5.94 -2.55
C SER A 47 1.06 -5.50 -1.41
N ILE A 48 0.26 -4.46 -1.67
CA ILE A 48 -1.00 -4.29 -0.94
C ILE A 48 -1.80 -5.54 -1.31
N ASP A 49 -2.38 -6.23 -0.33
CA ASP A 49 -3.10 -7.49 -0.55
C ASP A 49 -4.00 -7.40 -1.79
N ALA A 50 -4.04 -8.45 -2.61
CA ALA A 50 -4.77 -8.47 -3.89
C ALA A 50 -6.28 -8.18 -3.76
N ALA A 51 -6.81 -8.15 -2.53
CA ALA A 51 -8.17 -7.72 -2.21
C ALA A 51 -8.38 -6.19 -2.34
N ASP A 52 -7.31 -5.38 -2.32
CA ASP A 52 -7.38 -3.91 -2.39
C ASP A 52 -7.25 -3.37 -3.83
N ALA A 53 -6.91 -4.24 -4.80
CA ALA A 53 -6.93 -3.89 -6.22
C ALA A 53 -8.35 -4.12 -6.79
N THR A 54 -9.31 -3.25 -6.45
CA THR A 54 -10.64 -3.19 -7.09
C THR A 54 -10.82 -1.89 -7.89
#